data_AF-A0A399P5U3-F1
#
_entry.id   AF-A0A399P5U3-F1
#
_cell.length_a   1.000
_cell.length_b   1.000
_cell.length_c   1.000
_cell.angle_alpha   90.00
_cell.angle_beta   90.00
_cell.angle_gamma   90.00
#
_symmetry.space_group_name_H-M   'P 1'
#
loop_
_entity.id
_entity.type
_entity.pdbx_description
1 polymer ?
#
loop_
_entity_poly.entity_id
_entity_poly.type
_entity_poly.pdbx_seq_one_letter_code
_entity_poly.pdbx_strand_id
1 'polypeptide(L)'
;MASARRPELPYLDGMRGAAALAVVAFHAFLYTGITGQAWRDLPLLGWITGYGYLGVPVFIVLSGYVLMLPVAGRPGLDLRHGTATFLRRRARRILPPYFAALALSLLMALAIPVMRDGGGTAWESAAPATPAGIVSHVLLLQDLSPEWVSQVNAPLWSVAVEWQIYFLMPLVLLPLWRRWGGLPVVFAATVVTTGASLAGVAPWACPWLLGLFAAGMLAAELTV
;
A
#
# COMPACT_ATOMS: atom_id res chain seq x y z
N MET A 1 25.31 -16.16 23.95
CA MET A 1 24.97 -14.95 23.16
C MET A 1 23.47 -14.73 23.25
N ALA A 2 23.03 -13.76 24.05
CA ALA A 2 21.61 -13.45 24.17
C ALA A 2 21.07 -13.02 22.80
N SER A 3 20.12 -13.78 22.26
CA SER A 3 19.35 -13.38 21.09
C SER A 3 18.62 -12.09 21.45
N ALA A 4 19.12 -10.92 21.03
CA ALA A 4 18.39 -9.67 21.11
C ALA A 4 17.04 -9.89 20.41
N ARG A 5 15.97 -10.00 21.20
CA ARG A 5 14.61 -10.15 20.67
C ARG A 5 14.37 -8.94 19.78
N ARG A 6 13.79 -9.18 18.60
CA ARG A 6 13.30 -8.07 17.78
C ARG A 6 12.29 -7.29 18.65
N PRO A 7 12.28 -5.95 18.61
CA PRO A 7 11.20 -5.19 19.20
C PRO A 7 9.90 -5.66 18.53
N GLU A 8 9.11 -6.43 19.28
CA GLU A 8 7.74 -6.75 18.90
C GLU A 8 6.88 -5.63 19.46
N LEU A 9 6.19 -4.93 18.56
CA LEU A 9 5.32 -3.81 18.90
C LEU A 9 3.88 -4.20 18.52
N PRO A 10 3.19 -5.02 19.33
CA PRO A 10 1.90 -5.61 18.96
C PRO A 10 0.83 -4.57 18.61
N TYR A 11 0.92 -3.37 19.19
CA TYR A 11 0.01 -2.27 18.89
C TYR A 11 0.09 -1.82 17.43
N LEU A 12 1.25 -1.95 16.78
CA LEU A 12 1.41 -1.61 15.35
C LEU A 12 0.64 -2.59 14.46
N ASP A 13 0.58 -3.86 14.83
CA ASP A 13 -0.23 -4.86 14.13
C ASP A 13 -1.73 -4.62 14.35
N GLY A 14 -2.12 -4.19 15.56
CA GLY A 14 -3.49 -3.73 15.85
C GLY A 14 -3.90 -2.53 15.01
N MET A 15 -3.03 -1.51 14.88
CA MET A 15 -3.27 -0.34 14.04
C MET A 15 -3.41 -0.71 12.56
N ARG A 16 -2.57 -1.61 12.06
CA ARG A 16 -2.69 -2.16 10.70
C ARG A 16 -4.01 -2.89 10.50
N GLY A 17 -4.41 -3.74 11.45
CA GLY A 17 -5.70 -4.44 11.41
C GLY A 17 -6.88 -3.48 11.33
N ALA A 18 -6.90 -2.46 12.18
CA ALA A 18 -7.94 -1.43 12.17
C ALA A 18 -7.98 -0.65 10.84
N ALA A 19 -6.82 -0.28 10.30
CA ALA A 19 -6.73 0.38 9.00
C ALA A 19 -7.26 -0.50 7.85
N ALA A 20 -6.95 -1.80 7.85
CA ALA A 20 -7.47 -2.73 6.84
C ALA A 20 -9.00 -2.85 6.91
N LEU A 21 -9.56 -2.97 8.12
CA LEU A 21 -11.01 -3.04 8.30
C LEU A 21 -11.70 -1.76 7.81
N ALA A 22 -11.12 -0.59 8.09
CA ALA A 22 -11.64 0.68 7.59
C ALA A 22 -11.61 0.75 6.05
N VAL A 23 -10.53 0.29 5.40
CA VAL A 23 -10.42 0.23 3.93
C VAL A 23 -11.46 -0.73 3.34
N VAL A 24 -11.66 -1.90 3.95
CA VAL A 24 -12.67 -2.88 3.50
C VAL A 24 -14.07 -2.29 3.63
N ALA A 25 -14.40 -1.67 4.77
CA ALA A 25 -15.69 -1.02 4.97
C ALA A 25 -15.92 0.10 3.95
N PHE A 26 -14.92 0.96 3.72
CA PHE A 26 -15.01 2.02 2.71
C PHE A 26 -15.37 1.47 1.32
N HIS A 27 -14.64 0.48 0.83
CA HIS A 27 -14.88 -0.08 -0.51
C HIS A 27 -16.19 -0.87 -0.61
N ALA A 28 -16.58 -1.60 0.45
CA ALA A 28 -17.85 -2.33 0.46
C ALA A 28 -19.06 -1.39 0.31
N PHE A 29 -19.05 -0.26 1.00
CA PHE A 29 -20.10 0.76 0.88
C PHE A 29 -20.03 1.50 -0.47
N LEU A 30 -18.83 1.81 -0.94
CA LEU A 30 -18.62 2.46 -2.23
C LEU A 30 -19.15 1.62 -3.40
N TYR A 31 -18.92 0.30 -3.38
CA TYR A 31 -19.34 -0.60 -4.45
C TYR A 31 -20.80 -1.03 -4.40
N THR A 32 -21.46 -0.92 -3.24
CA THR A 32 -22.91 -1.13 -3.13
C THR A 32 -23.72 0.10 -3.55
N GLY A 33 -23.07 1.27 -3.72
CA GLY A 33 -23.74 2.52 -4.11
C GLY A 33 -24.55 3.20 -3.00
N ILE A 34 -24.52 2.67 -1.77
CA ILE A 34 -25.32 3.16 -0.64
C ILE A 34 -24.56 4.14 0.25
N THR A 35 -23.33 4.56 -0.11
CA THR A 35 -22.49 5.44 0.71
C THR A 35 -23.24 6.68 1.21
N GLY A 36 -23.97 7.38 0.32
CA GLY A 36 -24.74 8.57 0.69
C GLY A 36 -25.99 8.32 1.54
N GLN A 37 -26.52 7.09 1.56
CA GLN A 37 -27.58 6.68 2.50
C GLN A 37 -26.97 6.34 3.86
N ALA A 38 -25.89 5.57 3.88
CA ALA A 38 -25.16 5.21 5.10
C ALA A 38 -24.70 6.44 5.90
N TRP A 39 -24.25 7.50 5.21
CA TRP A 39 -23.85 8.75 5.87
C TRP A 39 -25.02 9.49 6.53
N ARG A 40 -26.22 9.39 5.95
CA ARG A 40 -27.44 10.03 6.49
C ARG A 40 -28.02 9.24 7.64
N ASP A 41 -28.10 7.93 7.49
CA ASP A 41 -28.87 7.07 8.41
C ASP A 41 -28.01 6.55 9.57
N LEU A 42 -26.68 6.46 9.38
CA LEU A 42 -25.73 5.94 10.37
C LEU A 42 -24.48 6.84 10.42
N PRO A 43 -24.53 8.03 11.04
CA PRO A 43 -23.47 9.03 10.93
C PRO A 43 -22.09 8.55 11.41
N LEU A 44 -22.03 7.75 12.48
CA LEU A 44 -20.77 7.14 12.96
C LEU A 44 -20.18 6.16 11.93
N LEU A 45 -21.03 5.36 11.27
CA LEU A 45 -20.59 4.47 10.21
C LEU A 45 -20.19 5.26 8.97
N GLY A 46 -20.87 6.38 8.70
CA GLY A 46 -20.55 7.32 7.63
C GLY A 46 -19.13 7.90 7.71
N TRP A 47 -18.63 8.19 8.90
CA TRP A 47 -17.22 8.60 9.08
C TRP A 47 -16.25 7.51 8.62
N ILE A 48 -16.48 6.26 9.01
CA ILE A 48 -15.62 5.12 8.65
C ILE A 48 -15.72 4.84 7.14
N THR A 49 -16.94 4.82 6.60
CA THR A 49 -17.18 4.52 5.18
C THR A 49 -16.86 5.70 4.26
N GLY A 50 -16.63 6.91 4.81
CA GLY A 50 -16.20 8.08 4.04
C GLY A 50 -14.70 8.33 4.03
N TYR A 51 -14.01 8.00 5.13
CA TYR A 51 -12.56 8.27 5.27
C TYR A 51 -11.71 7.00 5.38
N GLY A 52 -12.29 5.81 5.25
CA GLY A 52 -11.55 4.55 5.38
C GLY A 52 -10.40 4.38 4.36
N TYR A 53 -10.42 5.10 3.24
CA TYR A 53 -9.30 5.15 2.29
C TYR A 53 -8.00 5.67 2.93
N LEU A 54 -8.08 6.48 4.00
CA LEU A 54 -6.91 6.97 4.76
C LEU A 54 -6.14 5.83 5.46
N GLY A 55 -6.71 4.63 5.54
CA GLY A 55 -5.99 3.46 6.01
C GLY A 55 -4.74 3.13 5.16
N VAL A 56 -4.76 3.42 3.85
CA VAL A 56 -3.62 3.13 2.96
C VAL A 56 -2.38 3.97 3.33
N PRO A 57 -2.46 5.32 3.46
CA PRO A 57 -1.38 6.12 4.02
C PRO A 57 -0.84 5.61 5.36
N VAL A 58 -1.73 5.21 6.27
CA VAL A 58 -1.34 4.66 7.58
C VAL A 58 -0.51 3.38 7.39
N PHE A 59 -0.95 2.45 6.54
CA PHE A 59 -0.18 1.24 6.21
C PHE A 59 1.22 1.56 5.73
N ILE A 60 1.35 2.53 4.81
CA ILE A 60 2.63 2.88 4.20
C ILE A 60 3.59 3.50 5.21
N VAL A 61 3.13 4.43 6.06
CA VAL A 61 3.96 5.00 7.15
C VAL A 61 4.39 3.90 8.13
N LEU A 62 3.46 3.05 8.56
CA LEU A 62 3.76 1.96 9.48
C LEU A 62 4.70 0.92 8.86
N SER A 63 4.62 0.69 7.55
CA SER A 63 5.56 -0.17 6.83
C SER A 63 6.97 0.42 6.80
N GLY A 64 7.12 1.72 6.53
CA GLY A 64 8.41 2.41 6.64
C GLY A 64 9.03 2.27 8.03
N TYR A 65 8.24 2.54 9.06
CA TYR A 65 8.67 2.46 10.47
C TYR A 65 9.16 1.04 10.84
N VAL A 66 8.31 0.04 10.67
CA VAL A 66 8.61 -1.35 11.07
C VAL A 66 9.78 -1.92 10.28
N LEU A 67 9.92 -1.57 9.00
CA LEU A 67 11.02 -2.08 8.17
C LEU A 67 12.36 -1.43 8.51
N MET A 68 12.35 -0.16 8.95
CA MET A 68 13.55 0.56 9.31
C MET A 68 14.06 0.24 10.72
N LEU A 69 13.19 -0.12 11.69
CA LEU A 69 13.60 -0.51 13.05
C LEU A 69 14.81 -1.48 13.13
N PRO A 70 14.83 -2.64 12.44
CA PRO A 70 15.97 -3.57 12.49
C PRO A 70 17.20 -3.12 11.68
N VAL A 71 17.11 -1.98 11.00
CA VAL A 71 18.16 -1.35 10.17
C VAL A 71 18.78 -0.17 10.90
N ALA A 72 17.96 0.69 11.52
CA ALA A 72 18.36 1.86 12.30
C ALA A 72 19.30 1.49 13.46
N GLY A 73 19.02 0.39 14.17
CA GLY A 73 19.86 -0.08 15.27
C GLY A 73 21.20 -0.74 14.85
N ARG A 74 21.66 -0.56 13.60
CA ARG A 74 22.94 -1.11 13.13
C ARG A 74 23.87 -0.02 12.59
N PRO A 75 25.19 -0.11 12.89
CA PRO A 75 26.18 0.69 12.19
C PRO A 75 26.04 0.51 10.67
N GLY A 76 25.99 1.61 9.93
CA GLY A 76 25.94 1.59 8.46
C GLY A 76 24.55 1.36 7.84
N LEU A 77 23.47 1.26 8.63
CA LEU A 77 22.09 1.10 8.12
C LEU A 77 21.92 -0.11 7.19
N ASP A 78 22.52 -1.25 7.55
CA ASP A 78 22.56 -2.45 6.70
C ASP A 78 21.48 -3.49 7.00
N LEU A 79 21.01 -4.14 5.93
CA LEU A 79 20.16 -5.31 5.99
C LEU A 79 20.99 -6.54 6.38
N ARG A 80 20.77 -7.09 7.60
CA ARG A 80 21.54 -8.22 8.19
C ARG A 80 21.86 -9.39 7.25
N HIS A 81 20.96 -9.65 6.31
CA HIS A 81 21.02 -10.83 5.43
C HIS A 81 20.94 -10.43 3.95
N GLY A 82 21.25 -9.16 3.65
CA GLY A 82 21.19 -8.59 2.32
C GLY A 82 19.78 -8.36 1.77
N THR A 83 19.74 -7.71 0.61
CA THR A 83 18.53 -7.31 -0.11
C THR A 83 17.69 -8.51 -0.56
N ALA A 84 18.33 -9.58 -1.07
CA ALA A 84 17.62 -10.77 -1.53
C ALA A 84 16.81 -11.47 -0.41
N THR A 85 17.41 -11.61 0.77
CA THR A 85 16.71 -12.19 1.93
C THR A 85 15.58 -11.30 2.41
N PHE A 86 15.78 -9.98 2.39
CA PHE A 86 14.72 -9.01 2.71
C PHE A 86 13.53 -9.17 1.76
N LEU A 87 13.76 -9.10 0.45
CA LEU A 87 12.71 -9.20 -0.57
C LEU A 87 12.00 -10.55 -0.50
N ARG A 88 12.71 -11.67 -0.33
CA ARG A 88 12.09 -12.99 -0.17
C ARG A 88 11.16 -13.07 1.04
N ARG A 89 11.53 -12.45 2.16
CA ARG A 89 10.66 -12.41 3.36
C ARG A 89 9.43 -11.55 3.14
N ARG A 90 9.53 -10.47 2.36
CA ARG A 90 8.39 -9.63 1.98
C ARG A 90 7.46 -10.35 1.00
N ALA A 91 8.03 -10.98 -0.02
CA ALA A 91 7.30 -11.76 -1.02
C ALA A 91 6.42 -12.83 -0.39
N ARG A 92 6.98 -13.61 0.57
CA ARG A 92 6.25 -14.63 1.31
C ARG A 92 5.11 -14.12 2.18
N ARG A 93 5.13 -12.83 2.55
CA ARG A 93 4.09 -12.21 3.37
C ARG A 93 2.99 -11.61 2.50
N ILE A 94 3.35 -10.94 1.40
CA ILE A 94 2.40 -10.17 0.60
C ILE A 94 1.84 -10.95 -0.58
N LEU A 95 2.67 -11.71 -1.30
CA LEU A 95 2.22 -12.35 -2.55
C LEU A 95 1.14 -13.42 -2.34
N PRO A 96 1.21 -14.32 -1.32
CA PRO A 96 0.16 -15.31 -1.13
C PRO A 96 -1.24 -14.71 -0.90
N PRO A 97 -1.46 -13.77 0.04
CA PRO A 97 -2.78 -13.16 0.20
C PRO A 97 -3.18 -12.29 -1.00
N TYR A 98 -2.22 -11.63 -1.67
CA TYR A 98 -2.50 -10.85 -2.89
C TYR A 98 -3.05 -11.74 -4.02
N PHE A 99 -2.36 -12.83 -4.34
CA PHE A 99 -2.79 -13.74 -5.40
C PHE A 99 -4.07 -14.48 -5.04
N ALA A 100 -4.30 -14.79 -3.76
CA ALA A 100 -5.58 -15.34 -3.31
C ALA A 100 -6.73 -14.34 -3.53
N ALA A 101 -6.54 -13.07 -3.19
CA ALA A 101 -7.53 -12.02 -3.43
C ALA A 101 -7.76 -11.77 -4.93
N LEU A 102 -6.70 -11.78 -5.74
CA LEU A 102 -6.78 -11.65 -7.19
C LEU A 102 -7.58 -12.80 -7.81
N ALA A 103 -7.23 -14.05 -7.45
CA ALA A 103 -7.94 -15.23 -7.94
C ALA A 103 -9.42 -15.22 -7.53
N LEU A 104 -9.71 -14.89 -6.28
CA LEU A 104 -11.09 -14.76 -5.80
C LEU A 104 -11.86 -13.69 -6.58
N SER A 105 -11.26 -12.52 -6.83
CA SER A 105 -11.89 -11.43 -7.58
C SER A 105 -12.22 -11.86 -9.02
N LEU A 106 -11.30 -12.56 -9.69
CA LEU A 106 -11.52 -13.10 -11.03
C LEU A 106 -12.60 -14.18 -11.03
N LEU A 107 -12.61 -15.09 -10.06
CA LEU A 107 -13.64 -16.12 -9.92
C LEU A 107 -15.03 -15.49 -9.70
N MET A 108 -15.11 -14.45 -8.87
CA MET A 108 -16.36 -13.71 -8.65
C MET A 108 -16.83 -13.01 -9.92
N ALA A 109 -15.93 -12.36 -10.67
CA ALA A 109 -16.27 -11.74 -11.95
C ALA A 109 -16.74 -12.76 -13.00
N LEU A 110 -16.24 -14.00 -12.98
CA LEU A 110 -16.72 -15.08 -13.85
C LEU A 110 -18.08 -15.65 -13.40
N ALA A 111 -18.31 -15.77 -12.10
CA ALA A 111 -19.51 -16.38 -11.54
C ALA A 111 -20.71 -15.42 -11.44
N ILE A 112 -20.47 -14.10 -11.35
CA ILE A 112 -21.48 -13.09 -11.06
C ILE A 112 -21.53 -12.08 -12.22
N PRO A 113 -22.52 -12.18 -13.14
CA PRO A 113 -22.59 -11.33 -14.34
C PRO A 113 -22.57 -9.83 -14.06
N VAL A 114 -23.26 -9.37 -12.99
CA VAL A 114 -23.26 -7.94 -12.62
C VAL A 114 -21.86 -7.42 -12.23
N MET A 115 -20.96 -8.29 -11.76
CA MET A 115 -19.57 -7.94 -11.49
C MET A 115 -18.71 -7.90 -12.75
N ARG A 116 -19.15 -8.56 -13.83
CA ARG A 116 -18.46 -8.57 -15.12
C ARG A 116 -18.76 -7.33 -15.94
N ASP A 117 -20.02 -6.90 -15.94
CA ASP A 117 -20.51 -5.88 -16.87
C ASP A 117 -20.60 -4.47 -16.26
N GLY A 118 -20.36 -4.35 -14.95
CA GLY A 118 -20.48 -3.07 -14.23
C GLY A 118 -21.94 -2.82 -13.81
N GLY A 119 -22.17 -2.71 -12.51
CA GLY A 119 -23.52 -2.67 -11.93
C GLY A 119 -24.12 -1.27 -11.73
N GLY A 120 -23.64 -0.24 -12.43
CA GLY A 120 -24.09 1.14 -12.17
C GLY A 120 -23.50 1.77 -10.90
N THR A 121 -22.43 1.19 -10.35
CA THR A 121 -21.76 1.66 -9.12
C THR A 121 -20.29 1.93 -9.39
N ALA A 122 -19.54 2.36 -8.37
CA ALA A 122 -18.09 2.53 -8.47
C ALA A 122 -17.33 1.26 -8.93
N TRP A 123 -17.98 0.09 -8.91
CA TRP A 123 -17.44 -1.17 -9.43
C TRP A 123 -17.15 -1.14 -10.93
N GLU A 124 -17.76 -0.21 -11.68
CA GLU A 124 -17.46 0.00 -13.10
C GLU A 124 -15.97 0.29 -13.36
N SER A 125 -15.26 0.88 -12.39
CA SER A 125 -13.81 1.08 -12.52
C SER A 125 -13.01 -0.22 -12.52
N ALA A 126 -13.57 -1.32 -12.01
CA ALA A 126 -12.95 -2.63 -11.92
C ALA A 126 -13.32 -3.57 -13.08
N ALA A 127 -14.31 -3.19 -13.91
CA ALA A 127 -14.92 -4.07 -14.90
C ALA A 127 -15.12 -3.36 -16.26
N PRO A 128 -14.96 -4.07 -17.40
CA PRO A 128 -14.48 -5.44 -17.52
C PRO A 128 -12.96 -5.53 -17.34
N ALA A 129 -12.49 -6.63 -16.74
CA ALA A 129 -11.06 -6.91 -16.65
C ALA A 129 -10.51 -7.31 -18.04
N THR A 130 -9.63 -6.49 -18.61
CA THR A 130 -9.00 -6.79 -19.90
C THR A 130 -7.84 -7.78 -19.71
N PRO A 131 -7.45 -8.55 -20.74
CA PRO A 131 -6.27 -9.42 -20.63
C PRO A 131 -4.99 -8.67 -20.22
N ALA A 132 -4.79 -7.45 -20.74
CA ALA A 132 -3.68 -6.58 -20.36
C ALA A 132 -3.77 -6.14 -18.89
N GLY A 133 -4.97 -5.81 -18.41
CA GLY A 133 -5.21 -5.49 -17.00
C GLY A 133 -4.96 -6.67 -16.07
N ILE A 134 -5.34 -7.88 -16.46
CA ILE A 134 -5.06 -9.09 -15.66
C ILE A 134 -3.57 -9.36 -15.60
N VAL A 135 -2.86 -9.27 -16.74
CA VAL A 135 -1.40 -9.47 -16.78
C VAL A 135 -0.68 -8.42 -15.93
N SER A 136 -1.11 -7.16 -15.96
CA SER A 136 -0.50 -6.11 -15.14
C SER A 136 -0.68 -6.39 -13.63
N HIS A 137 -1.84 -6.91 -13.21
CA HIS A 137 -2.06 -7.36 -11.82
C HIS A 137 -1.18 -8.56 -11.44
N VAL A 138 -1.05 -9.55 -12.33
CA VAL A 138 -0.18 -10.71 -12.07
C VAL A 138 1.28 -10.28 -11.85
N LEU A 139 1.73 -9.25 -12.56
CA LEU A 139 3.07 -8.71 -12.45
C LEU A 139 3.24 -7.64 -11.35
N LEU A 140 2.15 -7.22 -10.68
CA LEU A 140 2.11 -6.09 -9.76
C LEU A 140 2.59 -4.77 -10.39
N LEU A 141 2.15 -4.51 -11.63
CA LEU A 141 2.46 -3.35 -12.45
C LEU A 141 1.21 -2.55 -12.86
N GLN A 142 0.05 -2.84 -12.29
CA GLN A 142 -1.22 -2.22 -12.67
C GLN A 142 -1.24 -0.69 -12.41
N ASP A 143 -0.48 -0.21 -11.44
CA ASP A 143 -0.36 1.20 -11.10
C ASP A 143 0.47 2.02 -12.10
N LEU A 144 1.16 1.37 -13.05
CA LEU A 144 1.90 2.07 -14.11
C LEU A 144 0.99 2.68 -15.19
N SER A 145 -0.29 2.30 -15.24
CA SER A 145 -1.25 2.80 -16.22
C SER A 145 -2.56 3.21 -15.53
N PRO A 146 -3.14 4.37 -15.88
CA PRO A 146 -4.44 4.77 -15.37
C PRO A 146 -5.55 3.83 -15.86
N GLU A 147 -5.33 3.13 -16.97
CA GLU A 147 -6.28 2.16 -17.52
C GLU A 147 -6.36 0.89 -16.68
N TRP A 148 -5.24 0.48 -16.06
CA TRP A 148 -5.14 -0.81 -15.37
C TRP A 148 -5.31 -0.70 -13.86
N VAL A 149 -4.99 0.46 -13.27
CA VAL A 149 -4.88 0.65 -11.81
C VAL A 149 -6.10 0.18 -11.01
N SER A 150 -7.31 0.32 -11.57
CA SER A 150 -8.55 -0.03 -10.88
C SER A 150 -9.17 -1.35 -11.33
N GLN A 151 -8.67 -1.97 -12.41
CA GLN A 151 -9.25 -3.18 -13.00
C GLN A 151 -9.24 -4.36 -12.03
N VAL A 152 -10.10 -5.35 -12.26
CA VAL A 152 -10.26 -6.58 -11.46
C VAL A 152 -10.78 -6.33 -10.04
N ASN A 153 -10.09 -5.49 -9.26
CA ASN A 153 -10.44 -5.11 -7.92
C ASN A 153 -9.63 -3.86 -7.54
N ALA A 154 -10.27 -2.68 -7.53
CA ALA A 154 -9.54 -1.43 -7.44
C ALA A 154 -8.60 -1.32 -6.23
N PRO A 155 -8.96 -1.67 -4.98
CA PRO A 155 -8.02 -1.55 -3.86
C PRO A 155 -6.71 -2.35 -3.98
N LEU A 156 -6.56 -3.28 -4.95
CA LEU A 156 -5.32 -4.03 -5.18
C LEU A 156 -4.13 -3.15 -5.61
N TRP A 157 -4.34 -1.96 -6.17
CA TRP A 157 -3.24 -1.06 -6.57
C TRP A 157 -2.29 -0.74 -5.41
N SER A 158 -2.84 -0.57 -4.20
CA SER A 158 -2.07 -0.18 -3.02
C SER A 158 -1.01 -1.22 -2.64
N VAL A 159 -1.29 -2.50 -2.92
CA VAL A 159 -0.36 -3.61 -2.67
C VAL A 159 0.77 -3.65 -3.71
N ALA A 160 0.48 -3.31 -4.98
CA ALA A 160 1.53 -3.17 -5.99
C ALA A 160 2.48 -2.02 -5.66
N VAL A 161 1.95 -0.87 -5.23
CA VAL A 161 2.75 0.26 -4.76
C VAL A 161 3.62 -0.15 -3.55
N GLU A 162 3.04 -0.84 -2.55
CA GLU A 162 3.82 -1.33 -1.40
C GLU A 162 4.93 -2.31 -1.85
N TRP A 163 4.62 -3.22 -2.78
CA TRP A 163 5.58 -4.15 -3.34
C TRP A 163 6.74 -3.44 -4.04
N GLN A 164 6.48 -2.42 -4.85
CA GLN A 164 7.50 -1.61 -5.50
C GLN A 164 8.35 -0.82 -4.49
N ILE A 165 7.72 -0.23 -3.47
CA ILE A 165 8.43 0.47 -2.39
C ILE A 165 9.43 -0.45 -1.68
N TYR A 166 9.14 -1.75 -1.56
CA TYR A 166 10.08 -2.72 -0.98
C TYR A 166 11.34 -2.94 -1.83
N PHE A 167 11.32 -2.66 -3.13
CA PHE A 167 12.55 -2.59 -3.93
C PHE A 167 13.23 -1.23 -3.76
N LEU A 168 12.45 -0.15 -3.76
CA LEU A 168 12.99 1.21 -3.59
C LEU A 168 13.69 1.40 -2.24
N MET A 169 13.20 0.78 -1.17
CA MET A 169 13.82 0.91 0.16
C MET A 169 15.31 0.51 0.15
N PRO A 170 15.69 -0.75 -0.18
CA PRO A 170 17.09 -1.15 -0.17
C PRO A 170 17.92 -0.60 -1.34
N LEU A 171 17.31 -0.34 -2.50
CA LEU A 171 18.05 0.04 -3.71
C LEU A 171 18.22 1.54 -3.87
N VAL A 172 17.33 2.35 -3.29
CA VAL A 172 17.31 3.81 -3.45
C VAL A 172 17.34 4.50 -2.10
N LEU A 173 16.37 4.22 -1.22
CA LEU A 173 16.25 4.98 0.04
C LEU A 173 17.44 4.74 0.96
N LEU A 174 17.84 3.50 1.25
CA LEU A 174 18.96 3.20 2.15
C LEU A 174 20.31 3.76 1.65
N PRO A 175 20.70 3.63 0.37
CA PRO A 175 21.91 4.28 -0.15
C PRO A 175 21.90 5.80 0.02
N LEU A 176 20.78 6.45 -0.28
CA LEU A 176 20.64 7.90 -0.10
C LEU A 176 20.66 8.28 1.39
N TRP A 177 20.03 7.46 2.25
CA TRP A 177 20.01 7.63 3.70
C TRP A 177 21.41 7.63 4.29
N ARG A 178 22.25 6.68 3.86
CA ARG A 178 23.65 6.58 4.30
C ARG A 178 24.48 7.78 3.85
N ARG A 179 24.17 8.35 2.69
CA ARG A 179 24.94 9.44 2.09
C ARG A 179 24.56 10.81 2.64
N TRP A 180 23.27 11.06 2.86
CA TRP A 180 22.74 12.39 3.16
C TRP A 180 21.96 12.48 4.47
N GLY A 181 21.72 11.36 5.17
CA GLY A 181 20.89 11.30 6.37
C GLY A 181 19.39 11.27 6.09
N GLY A 182 18.59 10.97 7.12
CA GLY A 182 17.15 10.74 6.94
C GLY A 182 16.33 11.98 6.61
N LEU A 183 16.59 13.11 7.28
CA LEU A 183 15.83 14.35 7.07
C LEU A 183 15.87 14.85 5.61
N PRO A 184 17.06 14.99 4.96
CA PRO A 184 17.11 15.39 3.56
C PRO A 184 16.43 14.40 2.62
N VAL A 185 16.53 13.09 2.89
CA VAL A 185 15.90 12.05 2.05
C VAL A 185 14.38 12.09 2.17
N VAL A 186 13.83 12.26 3.37
CA VAL A 186 12.37 12.43 3.57
C VAL A 186 11.87 13.69 2.86
N PHE A 187 12.57 14.81 3.02
CA PHE A 187 12.21 16.07 2.37
C PHE A 187 12.22 15.93 0.85
N ALA A 188 13.32 15.41 0.29
CA ALA A 188 13.46 15.21 -1.15
C ALA A 188 12.41 14.23 -1.70
N ALA A 189 12.21 13.08 -1.04
CA ALA A 189 11.19 12.11 -1.45
C ALA A 189 9.80 12.74 -1.46
N THR A 190 9.43 13.48 -0.40
CA THR A 190 8.12 14.13 -0.28
C THR A 190 7.93 15.21 -1.35
N VAL A 191 8.89 16.12 -1.50
CA VAL A 191 8.80 17.23 -2.47
C VAL A 191 8.75 16.70 -3.90
N VAL A 192 9.65 15.77 -4.26
CA VAL A 192 9.73 15.23 -5.62
C VAL A 192 8.44 14.48 -5.99
N THR A 193 7.96 13.60 -5.12
CA THR A 193 6.80 12.75 -5.44
C THR A 193 5.46 13.49 -5.34
N THR A 194 5.33 14.43 -4.41
CA THR A 194 4.15 15.31 -4.34
C THR A 194 4.16 16.30 -5.50
N GLY A 195 5.31 16.90 -5.82
CA GLY A 195 5.47 17.78 -6.98
C GLY A 195 5.16 17.07 -8.29
N ALA A 196 5.62 15.84 -8.48
CA ALA A 196 5.26 15.00 -9.61
C ALA A 196 3.74 14.77 -9.70
N SER A 197 3.09 14.44 -8.57
CA SER A 197 1.64 14.25 -8.51
C SER A 197 0.88 15.53 -8.89
N LEU A 198 1.29 16.69 -8.37
CA LEU A 198 0.70 18.00 -8.67
C LEU A 198 0.94 18.42 -10.12
N ALA A 199 2.05 18.01 -10.73
CA ALA A 199 2.34 18.21 -12.14
C ALA A 199 1.62 17.22 -13.08
N GLY A 200 0.78 16.33 -12.54
CA GLY A 200 0.03 15.35 -13.33
C GLY A 200 0.85 14.13 -13.77
N VAL A 201 2.03 13.92 -13.20
CA VAL A 201 2.87 12.75 -13.50
C VAL A 201 2.39 11.56 -12.66
N ALA A 202 1.69 10.63 -13.33
CA ALA A 202 1.15 9.41 -12.74
C ALA A 202 0.40 9.61 -11.39
N PRO A 203 -0.52 10.59 -11.27
CA PRO A 203 -1.21 10.88 -10.00
C PRO A 203 -2.02 9.69 -9.47
N TRP A 204 -2.49 8.81 -10.36
CA TRP A 204 -3.20 7.58 -10.00
C TRP A 204 -2.34 6.58 -9.21
N ALA A 205 -1.02 6.55 -9.44
CA ALA A 205 -0.10 5.68 -8.72
C ALA A 205 0.23 6.17 -7.29
N CYS A 206 -0.27 7.35 -6.92
CA CYS A 206 -0.04 7.98 -5.63
C CYS A 206 1.45 8.01 -5.21
N PRO A 207 2.37 8.54 -6.04
CA PRO A 207 3.81 8.43 -5.77
C PRO A 207 4.23 9.12 -4.46
N TRP A 208 3.44 10.09 -3.97
CA TRP A 208 3.59 10.75 -2.68
C TRP A 208 3.61 9.79 -1.48
N LEU A 209 3.09 8.57 -1.63
CA LEU A 209 3.20 7.50 -0.63
C LEU A 209 4.67 7.13 -0.32
N LEU A 210 5.60 7.29 -1.26
CA LEU A 210 7.02 7.08 -1.00
C LEU A 210 7.57 8.05 0.06
N GLY A 211 7.13 9.32 0.04
CA GLY A 211 7.48 10.31 1.05
C GLY A 211 6.97 9.91 2.44
N LEU A 212 5.74 9.41 2.51
CA LEU A 212 5.16 8.89 3.76
C LEU A 212 5.90 7.65 4.28
N PHE A 213 6.28 6.74 3.38
CA PHE A 213 7.10 5.58 3.74
C PHE A 213 8.44 6.04 4.34
N ALA A 214 9.12 6.99 3.69
CA ALA A 214 10.37 7.56 4.18
C ALA A 214 10.15 8.26 5.54
N ALA A 215 9.07 9.02 5.73
CA ALA A 215 8.76 9.62 7.03
C ALA A 215 8.63 8.56 8.14
N GLY A 216 8.00 7.42 7.84
CA GLY A 216 7.97 6.27 8.73
C GLY A 216 9.37 5.73 9.05
N MET A 217 10.25 5.61 8.05
CA MET A 217 11.64 5.21 8.26
C MET A 217 12.39 6.17 9.20
N LEU A 218 12.25 7.48 8.99
CA LEU A 218 12.87 8.50 9.84
C LEU A 218 12.36 8.42 11.28
N ALA A 219 11.05 8.23 11.48
CA ALA A 219 10.50 8.05 12.82
C ALA A 219 11.11 6.83 13.55
N ALA A 220 11.42 5.74 12.83
CA ALA A 220 12.11 4.60 13.41
C ALA A 220 13.57 4.89 13.75
N GLU A 221 14.28 5.65 12.91
CA GLU A 221 15.65 6.08 13.18
C GLU A 221 15.73 7.01 14.41
N LEU A 222 14.77 7.92 14.58
CA LEU A 222 14.73 8.84 15.72
C LEU A 222 14.33 8.17 17.06
N THR A 223 13.84 6.93 17.03
CA THR A 223 13.33 6.23 18.22
C THR A 223 14.24 5.10 18.71
N VAL A 224 15.39 4.87 18.06
CA VAL A 224 16.38 3.84 18.39
C VAL A 224 17.73 4.50 18.65
#